data_AF-A0A3D0QQ83-F1
#
_entry.id   AF-A0A3D0QQ83-F1
#
_cell.length_a   1.000
_cell.length_b   1.000
_cell.length_c   1.000
_cell.angle_alpha   90.00
_cell.angle_beta   90.00
_cell.angle_gamma   90.00
#
_symmetry.space_group_name_H-M   'P 1'
#
loop_
_entity.id
_entity.type
_entity.pdbx_description
1 polymer ?
#
loop_
_entity_poly.entity_id
_entity_poly.type
_entity_poly.pdbx_seq_one_letter_code
_entity_poly.pdbx_strand_id
1 'polypeptide(L)'
;MTRTPVRLLQLLDAVASDLKAIATGNSSAQAAERYRDNREELEEGLAVHGIPSPFPWEDIVQWRGAYQRISSTYKGRREHVEALAAPVREQLERLAAGAAPSDSGPASPDWPELESRITELRQELTSSPTLDVYQDVGRRAREILIELGQLVYQPEMLPVGKETPQKANAKARLDYAAGALMGGSGSVRKDWRRLVEAAWDLQQSLTHSGSADFVSAFAAVQATMLLVRCFEQAVRKADAASSQP
;
A
#
# COMPACT_ATOMS: atom_id res chain seq x y z
N MET A 1 -17.67 -3.10 -6.75
CA MET A 1 -17.13 -2.56 -5.48
C MET A 1 -15.90 -3.36 -5.10
N THR A 2 -14.83 -2.70 -4.63
CA THR A 2 -13.53 -3.34 -4.45
C THR A 2 -13.47 -4.12 -3.15
N ARG A 3 -13.40 -5.45 -3.25
CA ARG A 3 -13.34 -6.42 -2.13
C ARG A 3 -11.90 -6.60 -1.62
N THR A 4 -11.27 -5.53 -1.15
CA THR A 4 -9.89 -5.61 -0.63
C THR A 4 -9.87 -6.02 0.85
N PRO A 5 -8.83 -6.71 1.34
CA PRO A 5 -8.70 -7.07 2.76
C PRO A 5 -8.83 -5.86 3.72
N VAL A 6 -8.33 -4.69 3.32
CA VAL A 6 -8.46 -3.45 4.11
C VAL A 6 -9.92 -2.99 4.21
N ARG A 7 -10.67 -3.01 3.10
CA ARG A 7 -12.11 -2.69 3.12
C ARG A 7 -12.87 -3.68 4.01
N LEU A 8 -12.51 -4.96 3.97
CA LEU A 8 -13.13 -5.98 4.81
C LEU A 8 -12.83 -5.78 6.30
N LEU A 9 -11.64 -5.30 6.67
CA LEU A 9 -11.34 -4.90 8.06
C LEU A 9 -12.25 -3.77 8.53
N GLN A 10 -12.39 -2.72 7.70
CA GLN A 10 -13.27 -1.59 8.01
C GLN A 10 -14.74 -2.03 8.18
N LEU A 11 -15.22 -2.92 7.30
CA LEU A 11 -16.56 -3.49 7.39
C LEU A 11 -16.74 -4.36 8.65
N LEU A 12 -15.77 -5.23 8.96
CA LEU A 12 -15.76 -6.05 10.18
C LEU A 12 -15.89 -5.17 11.43
N ASP A 13 -15.12 -4.09 11.48
CA ASP A 13 -15.15 -3.11 12.58
C ASP A 13 -16.48 -2.36 12.66
N ALA A 14 -17.03 -1.96 11.53
CA ALA A 14 -18.33 -1.29 11.47
C ALA A 14 -19.45 -2.21 11.98
N VAL A 15 -19.51 -3.45 11.50
CA VAL A 15 -20.50 -4.45 11.94
C VAL A 15 -20.33 -4.77 13.43
N ALA A 16 -19.10 -4.99 13.91
CA ALA A 16 -18.82 -5.22 15.33
C ALA A 16 -19.25 -4.02 16.20
N SER A 17 -18.97 -2.80 15.74
CA SER A 17 -19.37 -1.57 16.43
C SER A 17 -20.88 -1.44 16.52
N ASP A 18 -21.61 -1.72 15.43
CA ASP A 18 -23.07 -1.71 15.43
C ASP A 18 -23.62 -2.72 16.46
N LEU A 19 -23.17 -3.97 16.43
CA LEU A 19 -23.57 -5.00 17.40
C LEU A 19 -23.33 -4.55 18.86
N LYS A 20 -22.17 -3.94 19.13
CA LYS A 20 -21.82 -3.41 20.47
C LYS A 20 -22.72 -2.25 20.88
N ALA A 21 -23.04 -1.32 19.99
CA ALA A 21 -23.92 -0.19 20.27
C ALA A 21 -25.34 -0.66 20.65
N ILE A 22 -25.86 -1.61 19.87
CA ILE A 22 -27.19 -2.20 20.05
C ILE A 22 -27.28 -2.98 21.37
N ALA A 23 -26.23 -3.72 21.72
CA ALA A 23 -26.14 -4.45 22.99
C ALA A 23 -26.16 -3.55 24.23
N THR A 24 -25.90 -2.25 24.05
CA THR A 24 -25.94 -1.21 25.09
C THR A 24 -27.19 -0.32 25.05
N GLY A 25 -28.21 -0.70 24.28
CA GLY A 25 -29.51 -0.02 24.26
C GLY A 25 -29.64 1.12 23.24
N ASN A 26 -28.58 1.43 22.49
CA ASN A 26 -28.60 2.44 21.44
C ASN A 26 -28.93 1.79 20.09
N SER A 27 -30.14 2.03 19.58
CA SER A 27 -30.48 1.57 18.24
C SER A 27 -31.59 2.39 17.60
N SER A 28 -31.33 2.89 16.40
CA SER A 28 -32.32 3.48 15.50
C SER A 28 -32.61 2.53 14.34
N ALA A 29 -33.68 2.79 13.57
CA ALA A 29 -33.96 2.07 12.32
C ALA A 29 -32.78 2.16 11.33
N GLN A 30 -32.13 3.33 11.27
CA GLN A 30 -30.92 3.55 10.47
C GLN A 30 -29.74 2.66 10.89
N ALA A 31 -29.61 2.32 12.18
CA ALA A 31 -28.57 1.40 12.65
C ALA A 31 -28.84 -0.04 12.20
N ALA A 32 -30.11 -0.45 12.11
CA ALA A 32 -30.48 -1.77 11.62
C ALA A 32 -30.24 -1.91 10.10
N GLU A 33 -30.49 -0.85 9.34
CA GLU A 33 -30.21 -0.79 7.91
C GLU A 33 -28.71 -0.82 7.63
N ARG A 34 -27.94 0.08 8.27
CA ARG A 34 -26.46 0.07 8.17
C ARG A 34 -25.84 -1.29 8.53
N TYR A 35 -26.34 -1.94 9.58
CA TYR A 35 -25.86 -3.26 9.98
C TYR A 35 -26.07 -4.28 8.86
N ARG A 36 -27.26 -4.29 8.23
CA ARG A 36 -27.60 -5.22 7.16
C ARG A 36 -26.69 -5.01 5.95
N ASP A 37 -26.59 -3.76 5.48
CA ASP A 37 -25.83 -3.42 4.27
C ASP A 37 -24.33 -3.72 4.45
N ASN A 38 -23.75 -3.30 5.59
CA ASN A 38 -22.34 -3.56 5.88
C ASN A 38 -22.06 -5.06 6.04
N ARG A 39 -23.01 -5.82 6.61
CA ARG A 39 -22.85 -7.26 6.78
C ARG A 39 -22.94 -7.99 5.45
N GLU A 40 -23.87 -7.62 4.58
CA GLU A 40 -23.96 -8.21 3.24
C GLU A 40 -22.65 -7.98 2.45
N GLU A 41 -22.14 -6.74 2.44
CA GLU A 41 -20.85 -6.43 1.79
C GLU A 41 -19.68 -7.21 2.43
N LEU A 42 -19.67 -7.35 3.76
CA LEU A 42 -18.66 -8.12 4.50
C LEU A 42 -18.72 -9.60 4.13
N GLU A 43 -19.90 -10.22 4.13
CA GLU A 43 -20.07 -11.65 3.87
C GLU A 43 -19.68 -12.02 2.44
N GLU A 44 -20.10 -11.22 1.46
CA GLU A 44 -19.67 -11.40 0.08
C GLU A 44 -18.14 -11.31 -0.07
N GLY A 45 -17.52 -10.36 0.64
CA GLY A 45 -16.09 -10.17 0.60
C GLY A 45 -15.30 -11.29 1.28
N LEU A 46 -15.74 -11.72 2.47
CA LEU A 46 -15.14 -12.83 3.21
C LEU A 46 -15.23 -14.14 2.41
N ALA A 47 -16.36 -14.38 1.72
CA ALA A 47 -16.56 -15.57 0.90
C ALA A 47 -15.53 -15.69 -0.25
N VAL A 48 -15.14 -14.57 -0.87
CA VAL A 48 -14.08 -14.55 -1.90
C VAL A 48 -12.74 -15.04 -1.36
N HIS A 49 -12.47 -14.79 -0.08
CA HIS A 49 -11.24 -15.20 0.60
C HIS A 49 -11.37 -16.56 1.31
N GLY A 50 -12.50 -17.25 1.19
CA GLY A 50 -12.77 -18.52 1.87
C GLY A 50 -12.86 -18.39 3.40
N ILE A 51 -13.14 -17.18 3.90
CA ILE A 51 -13.26 -16.90 5.34
C ILE A 51 -14.74 -16.97 5.72
N PRO A 52 -15.13 -17.72 6.77
CA PRO A 52 -16.51 -17.74 7.24
C PRO A 52 -16.89 -16.43 7.94
N SER A 53 -18.17 -16.04 7.83
CA SER A 53 -18.72 -14.89 8.57
C SER A 53 -18.57 -15.10 10.08
N PRO A 54 -18.01 -14.15 10.84
CA PRO A 54 -17.82 -14.30 12.28
C PRO A 54 -19.11 -14.12 13.09
N PHE A 55 -20.13 -13.47 12.52
CA PHE A 55 -21.35 -13.12 13.23
C PHE A 55 -22.52 -14.00 12.78
N PRO A 56 -23.15 -14.77 13.68
CA PRO A 56 -24.19 -15.73 13.30
C PRO A 56 -25.59 -15.12 13.14
N TRP A 57 -25.77 -13.82 13.37
CA TRP A 57 -27.09 -13.18 13.40
C TRP A 57 -27.40 -12.53 12.08
N GLU A 58 -28.54 -12.87 11.47
CA GLU A 58 -28.94 -12.33 10.17
C GLU A 58 -29.36 -10.86 10.23
N ASP A 59 -29.91 -10.46 11.38
CA ASP A 59 -30.41 -9.13 11.62
C ASP A 59 -30.24 -8.72 13.09
N ILE A 60 -30.58 -7.45 13.35
CA ILE A 60 -30.55 -6.87 14.68
C ILE A 60 -31.54 -7.55 15.66
N VAL A 61 -32.62 -8.15 15.15
CA VAL A 61 -33.68 -8.77 15.96
C VAL A 61 -33.17 -10.09 16.53
N GLN A 62 -32.51 -10.90 15.70
CA GLN A 62 -31.82 -12.11 16.11
C GLN A 62 -30.74 -11.79 17.14
N TRP A 63 -29.94 -10.74 16.92
CA TRP A 63 -28.95 -10.29 17.91
C TRP A 63 -29.61 -9.90 19.24
N ARG A 64 -30.72 -9.16 19.21
CA ARG A 64 -31.48 -8.78 20.43
C ARG A 64 -31.97 -9.98 21.22
N GLY A 65 -32.50 -10.99 20.54
CA GLY A 65 -32.96 -12.23 21.17
C GLY A 65 -31.82 -13.10 21.71
N ALA A 66 -30.58 -12.87 21.29
CA ALA A 66 -29.42 -13.64 21.72
C ALA A 66 -28.60 -12.96 22.83
N TYR A 67 -28.39 -11.64 22.77
CA TYR A 67 -27.36 -10.99 23.61
C TYR A 67 -27.60 -11.12 25.11
N GLN A 68 -28.86 -11.16 25.56
CA GLN A 68 -29.18 -11.30 26.99
C GLN A 68 -28.82 -12.68 27.53
N ARG A 69 -28.86 -13.71 26.68
CA ARG A 69 -28.46 -15.09 27.02
C ARG A 69 -26.93 -15.25 27.06
N ILE A 70 -26.21 -14.40 26.34
CA ILE A 70 -24.74 -14.41 26.31
C ILE A 70 -24.18 -13.78 27.58
N SER A 71 -24.69 -12.60 27.96
CA SER A 71 -24.27 -11.94 29.20
C SER A 71 -25.31 -10.94 29.68
N SER A 72 -25.50 -10.90 31.00
CA SER A 72 -26.29 -9.88 31.69
C SER A 72 -25.59 -8.51 31.73
N THR A 73 -24.27 -8.47 31.53
CA THR A 73 -23.47 -7.24 31.58
C THR A 73 -23.16 -6.69 30.20
N TYR A 74 -23.15 -5.36 30.06
CA TYR A 74 -22.72 -4.71 28.80
C TYR A 74 -21.27 -5.07 28.43
N LYS A 75 -20.39 -5.19 29.44
CA LYS A 75 -19.00 -5.60 29.23
C LYS A 75 -18.91 -6.98 28.58
N GLY A 76 -19.58 -7.99 29.14
CA GLY A 76 -19.50 -9.35 28.59
C GLY A 76 -20.11 -9.47 27.18
N ARG A 77 -21.14 -8.67 26.85
CA ARG A 77 -21.68 -8.63 25.47
C ARG A 77 -20.66 -8.08 24.48
N ARG A 78 -19.93 -7.02 24.85
CA ARG A 78 -18.88 -6.41 24.02
C ARG A 78 -17.69 -7.35 23.83
N GLU A 79 -17.27 -8.01 24.91
CA GLU A 79 -16.20 -9.01 24.87
C GLU A 79 -16.57 -10.19 23.97
N HIS A 80 -17.82 -10.64 23.99
CA HIS A 80 -18.27 -11.71 23.10
C HIS A 80 -18.21 -11.31 21.62
N VAL A 81 -18.67 -10.11 21.26
CA VAL A 81 -18.57 -9.61 19.88
C VAL A 81 -17.10 -9.50 19.45
N GLU A 82 -16.22 -9.03 20.34
CA GLU A 82 -14.78 -8.96 20.03
C GLU A 82 -14.17 -10.35 19.84
N ALA A 83 -14.54 -11.32 20.67
CA ALA A 83 -14.05 -12.69 20.56
C ALA A 83 -14.44 -13.36 19.22
N LEU A 84 -15.62 -13.04 18.68
CA LEU A 84 -16.03 -13.50 17.35
C LEU A 84 -15.26 -12.80 16.23
N ALA A 85 -15.03 -11.49 16.37
CA ALA A 85 -14.35 -10.69 15.35
C ALA A 85 -12.84 -11.00 15.26
N ALA A 86 -12.18 -11.26 16.39
CA ALA A 86 -10.73 -11.42 16.51
C ALA A 86 -10.09 -12.40 15.48
N PRO A 87 -10.56 -13.65 15.30
CA PRO A 87 -9.91 -14.59 14.37
C PRO A 87 -10.05 -14.17 12.91
N VAL A 88 -11.17 -13.51 12.54
CA VAL A 88 -11.37 -12.99 11.19
C VAL A 88 -10.55 -11.74 10.97
N ARG A 89 -10.45 -10.86 11.98
CA ARG A 89 -9.56 -9.70 11.97
C ARG A 89 -8.12 -10.12 11.71
N GLU A 90 -7.60 -11.09 12.46
CA GLU A 90 -6.22 -11.58 12.29
C GLU A 90 -5.98 -12.16 10.88
N GLN A 91 -6.95 -12.87 10.32
CA GLN A 91 -6.87 -13.39 8.95
C GLN A 91 -6.87 -12.26 7.91
N LEU A 92 -7.75 -11.28 8.07
CA LEU A 92 -7.81 -10.13 7.17
C LEU A 92 -6.58 -9.23 7.30
N GLU A 93 -6.03 -9.06 8.49
CA GLU A 93 -4.76 -8.36 8.73
C GLU A 93 -3.60 -9.08 8.02
N ARG A 94 -3.55 -10.42 8.09
CA ARG A 94 -2.55 -11.20 7.33
C ARG A 94 -2.72 -11.06 5.83
N LEU A 95 -3.95 -11.10 5.33
CA LEU A 95 -4.24 -10.88 3.91
C LEU A 95 -3.92 -9.45 3.47
N ALA A 96 -4.21 -8.45 4.30
CA ALA A 96 -3.88 -7.05 4.06
C ALA A 96 -2.36 -6.84 4.07
N ALA A 97 -1.64 -7.47 5.01
CA ALA A 97 -0.18 -7.44 5.06
C ALA A 97 0.45 -8.11 3.83
N GLY A 98 -0.13 -9.22 3.35
CA GLY A 98 0.28 -9.86 2.10
C GLY A 98 -0.06 -9.07 0.84
N ALA A 99 -1.05 -8.17 0.92
CA ALA A 99 -1.43 -7.26 -0.15
C ALA A 99 -0.72 -5.89 -0.09
N ALA A 100 0.05 -5.62 0.96
CA ALA A 100 0.82 -4.39 1.08
C ALA A 100 2.14 -4.51 0.28
N PRO A 101 2.60 -3.42 -0.36
CA PRO A 101 3.92 -3.41 -0.97
C PRO A 101 5.00 -3.72 0.06
N SER A 102 5.88 -4.65 -0.29
CA SER A 102 6.94 -5.14 0.58
C SER A 102 8.21 -4.35 0.30
N ASP A 103 8.75 -3.73 1.35
CA ASP A 103 10.07 -3.10 1.28
C ASP A 103 11.13 -4.14 1.63
N SER A 104 11.95 -4.51 0.65
CA SER A 104 13.00 -5.51 0.83
C SER A 104 14.30 -4.93 1.42
N GLY A 105 14.38 -3.61 1.63
CA GLY A 105 15.57 -2.95 2.17
C GLY A 105 15.37 -2.43 3.60
N PRO A 106 16.46 -2.27 4.39
CA PRO A 106 16.38 -1.49 5.61
C PRO A 106 16.08 -0.03 5.27
N ALA A 107 15.37 0.67 6.15
CA ALA A 107 15.18 2.11 6.02
C ALA A 107 16.54 2.81 5.90
N SER A 108 16.66 3.75 4.97
CA SER A 108 17.87 4.48 4.67
C SER A 108 17.98 5.70 5.58
N PRO A 109 18.90 5.70 6.56
CA PRO A 109 19.13 6.87 7.41
C PRO A 109 19.71 8.05 6.61
N ASP A 110 20.30 7.76 5.45
CA ASP A 110 20.96 8.77 4.62
C ASP A 110 19.95 9.59 3.81
N TRP A 111 18.77 9.04 3.49
CA TRP A 111 17.73 9.66 2.64
C TRP A 111 16.38 9.78 3.37
N PRO A 112 16.30 10.48 4.51
CA PRO A 112 15.12 10.47 5.38
C PRO A 112 13.86 11.06 4.73
N GLU A 113 14.01 12.06 3.86
CA GLU A 113 12.87 12.61 3.10
C GLU A 113 12.29 11.58 2.15
N LEU A 114 13.15 10.87 1.40
CA LEU A 114 12.72 9.84 0.45
C LEU A 114 12.04 8.66 1.17
N GLU A 115 12.53 8.28 2.34
CA GLU A 115 11.90 7.27 3.21
C GLU A 115 10.49 7.66 3.65
N SER A 116 10.30 8.91 4.07
CA SER A 116 8.96 9.41 4.43
C SER A 116 8.01 9.27 3.26
N ARG A 117 8.46 9.67 2.06
CA ARG A 117 7.64 9.61 0.85
C ARG A 117 7.32 8.17 0.41
N ILE A 118 8.25 7.22 0.57
CA ILE A 118 7.99 5.80 0.32
C ILE A 118 6.96 5.27 1.32
N THR A 119 7.10 5.62 2.59
CA THR A 119 6.17 5.20 3.65
C THR A 119 4.76 5.73 3.37
N GLU A 120 4.64 7.02 3.03
CA GLU A 120 3.38 7.65 2.64
C GLU A 120 2.79 6.99 1.38
N LEU A 121 3.61 6.73 0.36
CA LEU A 121 3.16 6.07 -0.88
C LEU A 121 2.56 4.69 -0.61
N ARG A 122 3.18 3.90 0.28
CA ARG A 122 2.67 2.58 0.69
C ARG A 122 1.35 2.71 1.44
N GLN A 123 1.28 3.64 2.38
CA GLN A 123 0.06 3.91 3.17
C GLN A 123 -1.09 4.33 2.26
N GLU A 124 -0.84 5.24 1.30
CA GLU A 124 -1.83 5.73 0.34
C GLU A 124 -2.48 4.57 -0.42
N LEU A 125 -1.69 3.69 -1.03
CA LEU A 125 -2.20 2.51 -1.75
C LEU A 125 -3.06 1.60 -0.86
N THR A 126 -2.69 1.45 0.41
CA THR A 126 -3.42 0.59 1.35
C THR A 126 -4.62 1.27 2.00
N SER A 127 -4.78 2.60 1.88
CA SER A 127 -5.78 3.36 2.62
C SER A 127 -7.21 3.18 2.07
N SER A 128 -7.37 3.26 0.74
CA SER A 128 -8.67 3.12 0.07
C SER A 128 -8.50 2.75 -1.41
N PRO A 129 -9.23 1.74 -1.92
CA PRO A 129 -9.07 1.26 -3.28
C PRO A 129 -9.94 2.01 -4.30
N THR A 130 -9.67 3.31 -4.52
CA THR A 130 -10.38 4.16 -5.48
C THR A 130 -9.52 4.52 -6.68
N LEU A 131 -10.18 4.89 -7.79
CA LEU A 131 -9.49 5.37 -8.99
C LEU A 131 -8.58 6.58 -8.68
N ASP A 132 -9.09 7.55 -7.93
CA ASP A 132 -8.35 8.75 -7.54
C ASP A 132 -7.09 8.40 -6.73
N VAL A 133 -7.19 7.43 -5.80
CA VAL A 133 -6.03 6.93 -5.04
C VAL A 133 -5.00 6.30 -5.98
N TYR A 134 -5.41 5.49 -6.97
CA TYR A 134 -4.47 4.87 -7.90
C TYR A 134 -3.77 5.90 -8.81
N GLN A 135 -4.50 6.94 -9.24
CA GLN A 135 -3.92 8.04 -10.00
C GLN A 135 -2.92 8.84 -9.15
N ASP A 136 -3.26 9.08 -7.87
CA ASP A 136 -2.39 9.81 -6.94
C ASP A 136 -1.12 9.01 -6.60
N VAL A 137 -1.24 7.69 -6.41
CA VAL A 137 -0.11 6.76 -6.28
C VAL A 137 0.83 6.88 -7.47
N GLY A 138 0.30 6.87 -8.70
CA GLY A 138 1.09 7.07 -9.92
C GLY A 138 1.85 8.40 -9.93
N ARG A 139 1.16 9.49 -9.56
CA ARG A 139 1.76 10.83 -9.46
C ARG A 139 2.89 10.88 -8.44
N ARG A 140 2.64 10.44 -7.20
CA ARG A 140 3.62 10.44 -6.11
C ARG A 140 4.84 9.56 -6.42
N ALA A 141 4.61 8.39 -7.01
CA ALA A 141 5.68 7.49 -7.41
C ALA A 141 6.63 8.15 -8.43
N ARG A 142 6.12 8.91 -9.41
CA ARG A 142 6.96 9.66 -10.35
C ARG A 142 7.78 10.74 -9.66
N GLU A 143 7.17 11.47 -8.73
CA GLU A 143 7.86 12.51 -7.98
C GLU A 143 8.99 11.93 -7.10
N ILE A 144 8.81 10.71 -6.56
CA ILE A 144 9.87 9.98 -5.86
C ILE A 144 11.01 9.61 -6.80
N LEU A 145 10.74 9.14 -8.03
CA LEU A 145 11.81 8.86 -9.00
C LEU A 145 12.54 10.12 -9.47
N ILE A 146 11.85 11.25 -9.56
CA ILE A 146 12.47 12.55 -9.83
C ILE A 146 13.44 12.93 -8.71
N GLU A 147 13.01 12.79 -7.45
CA GLU A 147 13.86 13.07 -6.29
C GLU A 147 15.05 12.12 -6.21
N LEU A 148 14.82 10.81 -6.40
CA LEU A 148 15.88 9.82 -6.49
C LEU A 148 16.92 10.23 -7.54
N GLY A 149 16.47 10.57 -8.74
CA GLY A 149 17.34 11.02 -9.82
C GLY A 149 18.10 12.32 -9.49
N GLN A 150 17.57 13.19 -8.63
CA GLN A 150 18.30 14.37 -8.15
C GLN A 150 19.32 14.02 -7.08
N LEU A 151 19.05 13.04 -6.21
CA LEU A 151 19.95 12.57 -5.17
C LEU A 151 21.16 11.83 -5.73
N VAL A 152 20.95 10.93 -6.70
CA VAL A 152 22.02 10.03 -7.16
C VAL A 152 22.81 10.55 -8.36
N TYR A 153 22.27 11.51 -9.12
CA TYR A 153 22.96 12.06 -10.26
C TYR A 153 23.97 13.12 -9.84
N GLN A 154 25.22 12.93 -10.26
CA GLN A 154 26.27 13.93 -10.14
C GLN A 154 26.69 14.43 -11.52
N PRO A 155 27.00 15.74 -11.71
CA PRO A 155 27.43 16.28 -13.01
C PRO A 155 28.59 15.53 -13.66
N GLU A 156 29.49 14.95 -12.87
CA GLU A 156 30.66 14.19 -13.30
C GLU A 156 30.29 12.85 -13.97
N MET A 157 29.06 12.37 -13.76
CA MET A 157 28.54 11.16 -14.41
C MET A 157 28.11 11.40 -15.86
N LEU A 158 28.04 12.67 -16.30
CA LEU A 158 27.64 13.05 -17.64
C LEU A 158 28.80 12.80 -18.63
N PRO A 159 28.59 12.03 -19.71
CA PRO A 159 29.61 11.86 -20.74
C PRO A 159 29.96 13.19 -21.43
N VAL A 160 31.23 13.36 -21.79
CA VAL A 160 31.73 14.54 -22.51
C VAL A 160 30.89 14.80 -23.76
N GLY A 161 30.47 16.06 -23.94
CA GLY A 161 29.69 16.50 -25.10
C GLY A 161 28.19 16.19 -25.03
N LYS A 162 27.67 15.66 -23.91
CA LYS A 162 26.23 15.54 -23.66
C LYS A 162 25.68 16.75 -22.92
N GLU A 163 24.41 17.05 -23.18
CA GLU A 163 23.69 18.12 -22.47
C GLU A 163 23.24 17.64 -21.08
N THR A 164 23.36 18.52 -20.08
CA THR A 164 22.93 18.25 -18.72
C THR A 164 21.41 18.03 -18.68
N PRO A 165 20.93 16.88 -18.19
CA PRO A 165 19.50 16.62 -18.10
C PRO A 165 18.83 17.57 -17.09
N GLN A 166 17.62 18.04 -17.44
CA GLN A 166 16.79 18.82 -16.53
C GLN A 166 16.56 18.08 -15.20
N LYS A 167 16.34 18.83 -14.11
CA LYS A 167 16.09 18.24 -12.77
C LYS A 167 14.89 17.27 -12.76
N ALA A 168 13.85 17.57 -13.52
CA ALA A 168 12.66 16.74 -13.64
C ALA A 168 12.82 15.53 -14.59
N ASN A 169 13.94 15.44 -15.33
CA ASN A 169 14.17 14.33 -16.25
C ASN A 169 14.80 13.14 -15.50
N ALA A 170 13.97 12.47 -14.68
CA ALA A 170 14.36 11.32 -13.86
C ALA A 170 14.99 10.20 -14.71
N LYS A 171 14.37 9.84 -15.84
CA LYS A 171 14.86 8.76 -16.71
C LYS A 171 16.31 8.97 -17.15
N ALA A 172 16.65 10.17 -17.63
CA ALA A 172 18.01 10.48 -18.06
C ALA A 172 18.99 10.49 -16.88
N ARG A 173 18.61 11.10 -15.76
CA ARG A 173 19.46 11.18 -14.55
C ARG A 173 19.77 9.79 -13.98
N LEU A 174 18.75 8.94 -13.89
CA LEU A 174 18.89 7.57 -13.40
C LEU A 174 19.68 6.69 -14.39
N ASP A 175 19.57 6.87 -15.72
CA ASP A 175 20.43 6.14 -16.67
C ASP A 175 21.91 6.50 -16.51
N TYR A 176 22.23 7.80 -16.35
CA TYR A 176 23.61 8.22 -16.11
C TYR A 176 24.12 7.73 -14.75
N ALA A 177 23.33 7.86 -13.69
CA ALA A 177 23.70 7.40 -12.36
C ALA A 177 23.88 5.87 -12.33
N ALA A 178 23.00 5.09 -12.97
CA ALA A 178 23.16 3.64 -13.07
C ALA A 178 24.45 3.25 -13.80
N GLY A 179 24.77 3.95 -14.89
CA GLY A 179 26.00 3.76 -15.65
C GLY A 179 27.27 4.00 -14.80
N ALA A 180 27.24 5.01 -13.93
CA ALA A 180 28.38 5.37 -13.08
C ALA A 180 28.49 4.48 -11.81
N LEU A 181 27.38 4.24 -11.12
CA LEU A 181 27.37 3.64 -9.78
C LEU A 181 27.33 2.11 -9.79
N MET A 182 26.58 1.52 -10.72
CA MET A 182 26.34 0.07 -10.69
C MET A 182 27.42 -0.71 -11.42
N GLY A 183 28.17 -0.03 -12.30
CA GLY A 183 29.21 -0.64 -13.12
C GLY A 183 28.68 -1.76 -14.02
N GLY A 184 29.58 -2.34 -14.81
CA GLY A 184 29.28 -3.49 -15.65
C GLY A 184 29.44 -3.23 -17.15
N SER A 185 29.38 -4.32 -17.92
CA SER A 185 29.39 -4.27 -19.38
C SER A 185 28.21 -3.44 -19.91
N GLY A 186 28.30 -3.00 -21.17
CA GLY A 186 27.23 -2.22 -21.81
C GLY A 186 25.83 -2.87 -21.77
N SER A 187 25.75 -4.20 -21.57
CA SER A 187 24.47 -4.91 -21.40
C SER A 187 23.82 -4.67 -20.04
N VAL A 188 24.58 -4.65 -18.94
CA VAL A 188 24.02 -4.43 -17.58
C VAL A 188 23.43 -3.03 -17.48
N ARG A 189 24.13 -2.01 -17.98
CA ARG A 189 23.60 -0.63 -18.05
C ARG A 189 22.31 -0.57 -18.87
N LYS A 190 22.22 -1.32 -19.98
CA LYS A 190 21.04 -1.36 -20.83
C LYS A 190 19.83 -1.92 -20.09
N ASP A 191 20.04 -2.94 -19.27
CA ASP A 191 18.95 -3.57 -18.52
C ASP A 191 18.46 -2.67 -17.38
N TRP A 192 19.35 -1.96 -16.69
CA TRP A 192 18.94 -0.93 -15.71
C TRP A 192 18.13 0.20 -16.33
N ARG A 193 18.55 0.71 -17.50
CA ARG A 193 17.78 1.73 -18.22
C ARG A 193 16.37 1.26 -18.54
N ARG A 194 16.24 0.03 -19.06
CA ARG A 194 14.94 -0.57 -19.38
C ARG A 194 14.06 -0.72 -18.15
N LEU A 195 14.64 -1.11 -17.01
CA LEU A 195 13.91 -1.22 -15.75
C LEU A 195 13.39 0.15 -15.30
N VAL A 196 14.22 1.19 -15.36
CA VAL A 196 13.82 2.58 -15.04
C VAL A 196 12.73 3.07 -16.00
N GLU A 197 12.86 2.82 -17.29
CA GLU A 197 11.87 3.19 -18.31
C GLU A 197 10.53 2.49 -18.05
N ALA A 198 10.55 1.18 -17.81
CA ALA A 198 9.33 0.41 -17.54
C ALA A 198 8.62 0.86 -16.25
N ALA A 199 9.38 1.15 -15.19
CA ALA A 199 8.82 1.71 -13.96
C ALA A 199 8.16 3.07 -14.25
N TRP A 200 8.89 3.98 -14.90
CA TRP A 200 8.41 5.32 -15.25
C TRP A 200 7.11 5.27 -16.05
N ASP A 201 7.06 4.42 -17.08
CA ASP A 201 5.91 4.30 -17.96
C ASP A 201 4.70 3.72 -17.22
N LEU A 202 4.90 2.78 -16.29
CA LEU A 202 3.85 2.28 -15.42
C LEU A 202 3.25 3.40 -14.56
N GLN A 203 4.08 4.21 -13.91
CA GLN A 203 3.62 5.31 -13.05
C GLN A 203 2.94 6.43 -13.87
N GLN A 204 3.45 6.71 -15.07
CA GLN A 204 2.85 7.65 -16.02
C GLN A 204 1.47 7.19 -16.49
N SER A 205 1.32 5.89 -16.78
CA SER A 205 0.05 5.31 -17.24
C SER A 205 -1.04 5.45 -16.18
N LEU A 206 -0.70 5.28 -14.89
CA LEU A 206 -1.63 5.45 -13.78
C LEU A 206 -2.16 6.88 -13.69
N THR A 207 -1.31 7.89 -13.87
CA THR A 207 -1.66 9.29 -13.64
C THR A 207 -2.77 9.80 -14.57
N HIS A 208 -2.92 9.21 -15.76
CA HIS A 208 -3.85 9.66 -16.79
C HIS A 208 -4.89 8.63 -17.19
N SER A 209 -4.86 7.43 -16.59
CA SER A 209 -5.75 6.35 -16.98
C SER A 209 -7.07 6.42 -16.20
N GLY A 210 -8.19 6.41 -16.93
CA GLY A 210 -9.52 6.18 -16.36
C GLY A 210 -9.78 4.71 -15.99
N SER A 211 -8.85 3.81 -16.32
CA SER A 211 -8.89 2.38 -15.99
C SER A 211 -7.74 1.97 -15.06
N ALA A 212 -7.16 2.90 -14.30
CA ALA A 212 -6.16 2.56 -13.31
C ALA A 212 -6.77 1.62 -12.26
N ASP A 213 -6.02 0.58 -11.91
CA ASP A 213 -6.46 -0.47 -10.99
C ASP A 213 -5.41 -0.73 -9.90
N PHE A 214 -5.83 -1.53 -8.92
CA PHE A 214 -4.97 -1.88 -7.79
C PHE A 214 -3.68 -2.58 -8.23
N VAL A 215 -3.75 -3.46 -9.24
CA VAL A 215 -2.58 -4.26 -9.69
C VAL A 215 -1.51 -3.34 -10.27
N SER A 216 -1.91 -2.42 -11.14
CA SER A 216 -1.00 -1.45 -11.75
C SER A 216 -0.43 -0.50 -10.71
N ALA A 217 -1.26 -0.04 -9.77
CA ALA A 217 -0.84 0.82 -8.67
C ALA A 217 0.15 0.11 -7.73
N PHE A 218 -0.14 -1.15 -7.34
CA PHE A 218 0.75 -1.99 -6.55
C PHE A 218 2.09 -2.20 -7.24
N ALA A 219 2.08 -2.54 -8.54
CA ALA A 219 3.28 -2.71 -9.32
C ALA A 219 4.10 -1.41 -9.41
N ALA A 220 3.46 -0.24 -9.52
CA ALA A 220 4.14 1.05 -9.53
C ALA A 220 4.84 1.36 -8.20
N VAL A 221 4.19 1.07 -7.06
CA VAL A 221 4.80 1.23 -5.74
C VAL A 221 6.01 0.30 -5.59
N GLN A 222 5.85 -0.98 -5.93
CA GLN A 222 6.91 -1.98 -5.85
C GLN A 222 8.12 -1.64 -6.73
N ALA A 223 7.88 -1.21 -7.98
CA ALA A 223 8.94 -0.80 -8.89
C ALA A 223 9.70 0.44 -8.38
N THR A 224 8.97 1.40 -7.78
CA THR A 224 9.57 2.60 -7.18
C THR A 224 10.50 2.22 -6.02
N MET A 225 10.01 1.39 -5.10
CA MET A 225 10.79 0.93 -3.95
C MET A 225 12.01 0.13 -4.38
N LEU A 226 11.86 -0.80 -5.32
CA LEU A 226 12.98 -1.57 -5.88
C LEU A 226 14.07 -0.64 -6.41
N LEU A 227 13.70 0.35 -7.24
CA LEU A 227 14.67 1.29 -7.80
C LEU A 227 15.38 2.08 -6.69
N VAL A 228 14.65 2.63 -5.72
CA VAL A 228 15.27 3.35 -4.59
C VAL A 228 16.27 2.47 -3.87
N ARG A 229 15.88 1.25 -3.46
CA ARG A 229 16.77 0.33 -2.74
C ARG A 229 17.99 -0.08 -3.57
N CYS A 230 17.84 -0.32 -4.86
CA CYS A 230 18.97 -0.66 -5.72
C CYS A 230 19.97 0.50 -5.86
N PHE A 231 19.48 1.73 -6.00
CA PHE A 231 20.34 2.91 -6.08
C PHE A 231 21.02 3.23 -4.75
N GLU A 232 20.35 3.05 -3.61
CA GLU A 232 20.98 3.17 -2.28
C GLU A 232 22.16 2.21 -2.14
N GLN A 233 21.95 0.94 -2.49
CA GLN A 233 23.01 -0.06 -2.43
C GLN A 233 24.18 0.30 -3.36
N ALA A 234 23.89 0.87 -4.53
CA ALA A 234 24.91 1.32 -5.46
C ALA A 234 25.73 2.50 -4.91
N VAL A 235 25.07 3.48 -4.28
CA VAL A 235 25.73 4.62 -3.62
C VAL A 235 26.60 4.15 -2.46
N ARG A 236 26.04 3.34 -1.53
CA ARG A 236 26.80 2.81 -0.39
C ARG A 236 28.03 2.01 -0.82
N LYS A 237 27.92 1.23 -1.90
CA LYS A 237 29.05 0.51 -2.49
C LYS A 237 30.12 1.46 -3.03
N ALA A 238 29.73 2.53 -3.71
CA ALA A 238 30.65 3.53 -4.25
C ALA A 238 31.37 4.32 -3.13
N ASP A 239 30.66 4.67 -2.06
CA ASP A 239 31.23 5.37 -0.90
C ASP A 239 32.22 4.49 -0.14
N ALA A 240 31.89 3.21 0.04
CA ALA A 240 32.78 2.23 0.66
C ALA A 240 34.07 2.03 -0.15
N ALA A 241 33.96 1.97 -1.49
CA ALA A 241 35.12 1.85 -2.38
C ALA A 241 36.02 3.10 -2.36
N SER A 242 35.44 4.28 -2.17
CA SER A 242 36.18 5.55 -2.07
C SER A 242 36.88 5.74 -0.72
N SER A 243 36.49 4.96 0.30
CA SER A 243 37.02 5.05 1.67
C SER A 243 38.16 4.05 1.95
N GLN A 244 38.52 3.19 1.00
CA GLN A 244 39.68 2.29 1.11
C GLN A 244 40.93 2.97 0.52
N PRO A 245 42.01 3.18 1.31
CA PRO A 245 43.23 3.86 0.89
C PRO A 245 44.08 3.07 -0.10
#